data_AF-E3GXI4-F1
#
_entry.id   AF-E3GXI4-F1
#
_cell.length_a   1.000
_cell.length_b   1.000
_cell.length_c   1.000
_cell.angle_alpha   90.00
_cell.angle_beta   90.00
_cell.angle_gamma   90.00
#
_symmetry.space_group_name_H-M   'P 1'
#
loop_
_entity.id
_entity.type
_entity.pdbx_description
1 polymer ?
#
loop_
_entity_poly.entity_id
_entity_poly.type
_entity_poly.pdbx_seq_one_letter_code
_entity_poly.pdbx_strand_id
1 'polypeptide(L)'
;MNLVGNENEKAIIVGLDPGHTVGLAIIDLNYELLTLKSMKNPSLSDIVNEIIKHGKTIIVGTDVCPPPKMVKKLATILNSKIYVPHKSLSKELKNEIVQNFLSEKEYELEPENSHERDALASAIKTYKHYEGKLRQIDKKLESSKIKESMKNYVKSIVIRDDKPISDAIKLVSKEKSEKKEKKQKKKPKPKIKSKRFYKLRRLLNIYKRKIRHQNNLIKKLKKENKKLKRILSEKSKENKKLKEKINKLHYEYSKGLLLNKELSAKIKIIKSLQEKYRRELELRKKLEENLKSLHKLIDIIYSKNKVPVKIIESFTKEGIKKACENWHVTEDDVLLILKPELGGRSTALLLSNIKPKCIIFDGKISPSAKEVFDERNIPVISISELNLKFSNGFAIVNLEELNKSIKRWKKRHGEKMREKLIKIIKEYRNKRKRKLE
;
A
#
# COMPACT_ATOMS: atom_id res chain seq x y z
N MET A 1 -39.68 28.53 0.09
CA MET A 1 -39.64 29.12 -1.25
C MET A 1 -40.32 28.13 -2.19
N ASN A 2 -41.36 28.54 -2.93
CA ASN A 2 -42.15 27.59 -3.72
C ASN A 2 -41.51 27.37 -5.09
N LEU A 3 -40.84 26.24 -5.28
CA LEU A 3 -40.37 25.78 -6.60
C LEU A 3 -41.57 25.26 -7.42
N VAL A 4 -42.41 26.18 -7.88
CA VAL A 4 -43.35 25.94 -8.98
C VAL A 4 -42.51 25.66 -10.22
N GLY A 5 -42.36 24.38 -10.56
CA GLY A 5 -41.57 23.97 -11.72
C GLY A 5 -42.21 24.43 -13.01
N ASN A 6 -41.40 24.95 -13.93
CA ASN A 6 -41.86 25.28 -15.26
C ASN A 6 -42.26 24.01 -16.02
N GLU A 7 -43.33 24.10 -16.81
CA GLU A 7 -43.87 23.00 -17.62
C GLU A 7 -42.91 22.51 -18.73
N ASN A 8 -41.78 23.22 -18.94
CA ASN A 8 -40.73 22.91 -19.92
C ASN A 8 -39.37 22.49 -19.31
N GLU A 9 -39.25 22.34 -17.99
CA GLU A 9 -37.98 21.88 -17.36
C GLU A 9 -37.62 20.45 -17.83
N LYS A 10 -36.44 20.27 -18.44
CA LYS A 10 -35.89 18.94 -18.74
C LYS A 10 -35.82 18.11 -17.45
N ALA A 11 -36.21 16.85 -17.53
CA ALA A 11 -36.20 15.92 -16.41
C ALA A 11 -34.88 15.14 -16.39
N ILE A 12 -34.15 15.15 -15.26
CA ILE A 12 -32.80 14.59 -15.17
C ILE A 12 -32.62 13.59 -14.02
N ILE A 13 -31.67 12.66 -14.21
CA ILE A 13 -31.12 11.75 -13.21
C ILE A 13 -29.66 12.16 -12.98
N VAL A 14 -29.27 12.26 -11.70
CA VAL A 14 -27.94 12.69 -11.29
C VAL A 14 -27.21 11.54 -10.60
N GLY A 15 -26.05 11.14 -11.10
CA GLY A 15 -25.10 10.28 -10.39
C GLY A 15 -24.07 11.13 -9.65
N LEU A 16 -23.74 10.75 -8.41
CA LEU A 16 -22.79 11.46 -7.55
C LEU A 16 -21.83 10.49 -6.84
N ASP A 17 -20.53 10.70 -7.03
CA ASP A 17 -19.47 10.13 -6.19
C ASP A 17 -19.02 11.17 -5.14
N PRO A 18 -19.23 10.94 -3.82
CA PRO A 18 -19.00 11.94 -2.79
C PRO A 18 -17.65 11.77 -2.05
N GLY A 19 -16.62 12.50 -2.47
CA GLY A 19 -15.31 12.57 -1.80
C GLY A 19 -14.82 14.00 -1.52
N HIS A 20 -13.49 14.16 -1.36
CA HIS A 20 -12.83 15.47 -1.41
C HIS A 20 -12.85 16.06 -2.82
N THR A 21 -12.71 15.20 -3.83
CA THR A 21 -13.22 15.45 -5.17
C THR A 21 -14.62 14.83 -5.24
N VAL A 22 -15.57 15.54 -5.84
CA VAL A 22 -16.93 15.07 -6.09
C VAL A 22 -17.06 14.81 -7.59
N GLY A 23 -17.40 13.57 -7.96
CA GLY A 23 -17.80 13.25 -9.33
C GLY A 23 -19.28 13.55 -9.52
N LEU A 24 -19.63 14.22 -10.62
CA LEU A 24 -20.98 14.57 -11.01
C LEU A 24 -21.25 14.09 -12.44
N ALA A 25 -22.26 13.24 -12.61
CA ALA A 25 -22.76 12.84 -13.93
C ALA A 25 -24.26 13.13 -14.01
N ILE A 26 -24.71 13.69 -15.13
CA ILE A 26 -26.11 14.06 -15.35
C ILE A 26 -26.58 13.44 -16.65
N ILE A 27 -27.62 12.61 -16.57
CA ILE A 27 -28.27 11.97 -17.73
C ILE A 27 -29.76 12.34 -17.77
N ASP A 28 -30.35 12.35 -18.95
CA ASP A 28 -31.78 12.64 -19.12
C ASP A 28 -32.67 11.39 -19.02
N LEU A 29 -33.98 11.54 -19.26
CA LEU A 29 -34.94 10.42 -19.26
C LEU A 29 -35.02 9.64 -20.59
N ASN A 30 -34.15 9.95 -21.55
CA ASN A 30 -34.00 9.26 -22.83
C ASN A 30 -32.66 8.50 -22.93
N TYR A 31 -31.86 8.53 -21.85
CA TYR A 31 -30.52 7.91 -21.74
C TYR A 31 -29.40 8.67 -22.48
N GLU A 32 -29.54 10.00 -22.62
CA GLU A 32 -28.45 10.87 -23.10
C GLU A 32 -27.61 11.42 -21.94
N LEU A 33 -26.28 11.45 -22.13
CA LEU A 33 -25.35 12.12 -21.21
C LEU A 33 -25.37 13.63 -21.44
N LEU A 34 -25.84 14.39 -20.45
CA LEU A 34 -25.93 15.86 -20.53
C LEU A 34 -24.68 16.56 -20.00
N THR A 35 -23.99 15.99 -19.02
CA THR A 35 -22.79 16.55 -18.39
C THR A 35 -22.06 15.50 -17.57
N LEU A 36 -20.73 15.54 -17.61
CA LEU A 36 -19.81 14.75 -16.80
C LEU A 36 -18.70 15.68 -16.31
N LYS A 37 -18.51 15.82 -14.98
CA LYS A 37 -17.51 16.71 -14.37
C LYS A 37 -17.05 16.21 -13.00
N SER A 38 -15.83 16.57 -12.63
CA SER A 38 -15.32 16.49 -11.28
C SER A 38 -15.16 17.88 -10.66
N MET A 39 -15.36 17.98 -9.35
CA MET A 39 -15.24 19.24 -8.60
C MET A 39 -14.40 19.00 -7.34
N LYS A 40 -13.36 19.81 -7.11
CA LYS A 40 -12.45 19.65 -5.96
C LYS A 40 -12.86 20.57 -4.80
N ASN A 41 -13.17 19.99 -3.64
CA ASN A 41 -13.71 20.66 -2.45
C ASN A 41 -14.92 21.61 -2.70
N PRO A 42 -15.93 21.25 -3.53
CA PRO A 42 -17.07 22.13 -3.79
C PRO A 42 -17.96 22.30 -2.55
N SER A 43 -18.66 23.42 -2.45
CA SER A 43 -19.77 23.55 -1.51
C SER A 43 -21.01 22.80 -2.02
N LEU A 44 -21.95 22.53 -1.12
CA LEU A 44 -23.27 21.97 -1.49
C LEU A 44 -24.04 22.90 -2.43
N SER A 45 -23.80 24.22 -2.36
CA SER A 45 -24.45 25.21 -3.23
C SER A 45 -23.94 25.10 -4.65
N ASP A 46 -22.63 24.87 -4.85
CA ASP A 46 -22.01 24.81 -6.18
C ASP A 46 -22.52 23.59 -6.97
N ILE A 47 -22.58 22.44 -6.29
CA ILE A 47 -23.13 21.20 -6.87
C ILE A 47 -24.62 21.39 -7.25
N VAL A 48 -25.41 22.04 -6.41
CA VAL A 48 -26.83 22.32 -6.69
C VAL A 48 -26.99 23.32 -7.84
N ASN A 49 -26.18 24.38 -7.87
CA ASN A 49 -26.18 25.39 -8.92
C ASN A 49 -25.76 24.81 -10.27
N GLU A 50 -24.82 23.86 -10.31
CA GLU A 50 -24.47 23.15 -11.54
C GLU A 50 -25.62 22.26 -12.01
N ILE A 51 -26.15 21.39 -11.14
CA ILE A 51 -27.26 20.47 -11.47
C ILE A 51 -28.47 21.20 -12.05
N ILE A 52 -28.88 22.33 -11.45
CA ILE A 52 -30.08 23.08 -11.86
C ILE A 52 -29.98 23.63 -13.29
N LYS A 53 -28.77 23.89 -13.83
CA LYS A 53 -28.58 24.34 -15.22
C LYS A 53 -29.10 23.34 -16.25
N HIS A 54 -29.03 22.05 -15.94
CA HIS A 54 -29.37 20.96 -16.86
C HIS A 54 -30.84 20.50 -16.73
N GLY A 55 -31.51 20.89 -15.64
CA GLY A 55 -32.95 20.69 -15.46
C GLY A 55 -33.36 20.26 -14.06
N LYS A 56 -34.52 19.59 -13.98
CA LYS A 56 -35.18 19.20 -12.74
C LYS A 56 -34.84 17.77 -12.34
N THR A 57 -34.07 17.64 -11.26
CA THR A 57 -33.64 16.34 -10.73
C THR A 57 -34.80 15.53 -10.16
N ILE A 58 -35.09 14.38 -10.76
CA ILE A 58 -36.08 13.42 -10.26
C ILE A 58 -35.42 12.44 -9.29
N ILE A 59 -34.25 11.90 -9.68
CA ILE A 59 -33.52 10.88 -8.93
C ILE A 59 -32.06 11.33 -8.75
N VAL A 60 -31.53 11.13 -7.55
CA VAL A 60 -30.10 11.17 -7.25
C VAL A 60 -29.63 9.74 -6.94
N GLY A 61 -28.69 9.23 -7.73
CA GLY A 61 -28.05 7.93 -7.60
C GLY A 61 -26.68 8.00 -6.93
N THR A 62 -26.29 6.91 -6.30
CA THR A 62 -24.95 6.67 -5.74
C THR A 62 -24.61 5.19 -5.87
N ASP A 63 -23.33 4.89 -6.03
CA ASP A 63 -22.73 3.57 -6.15
C ASP A 63 -22.67 2.78 -4.83
N VAL A 64 -22.69 3.46 -3.68
CA VAL A 64 -22.45 2.86 -2.36
C VAL A 64 -23.72 2.72 -1.51
N CYS A 65 -23.81 1.58 -0.82
CA CYS A 65 -24.84 1.29 0.19
C CYS A 65 -24.19 1.15 1.58
N PRO A 66 -24.66 1.87 2.63
CA PRO A 66 -25.78 2.81 2.64
C PRO A 66 -25.43 4.19 2.05
N PRO A 67 -26.42 4.95 1.53
CA PRO A 67 -26.18 6.20 0.81
C PRO A 67 -25.48 7.28 1.68
N PRO A 68 -24.43 7.94 1.18
CA PRO A 68 -23.65 8.93 1.93
C PRO A 68 -24.42 10.16 2.41
N LYS A 69 -23.85 10.86 3.40
CA LYS A 69 -24.46 12.07 4.01
C LYS A 69 -24.66 13.20 3.00
N MET A 70 -23.76 13.34 2.03
CA MET A 70 -23.84 14.39 1.00
C MET A 70 -25.00 14.14 0.03
N VAL A 71 -25.08 12.92 -0.53
CA VAL A 71 -26.17 12.45 -1.40
C VAL A 71 -27.54 12.66 -0.74
N LYS A 72 -27.68 12.30 0.54
CA LYS A 72 -28.90 12.54 1.33
C LYS A 72 -29.27 14.03 1.44
N LYS A 73 -28.30 14.91 1.67
CA LYS A 73 -28.55 16.37 1.72
C LYS A 73 -28.96 16.90 0.34
N LEU A 74 -28.22 16.56 -0.71
CA LEU A 74 -28.47 17.03 -2.09
C LEU A 74 -29.86 16.61 -2.58
N ALA A 75 -30.24 15.34 -2.41
CA ALA A 75 -31.59 14.88 -2.76
C ALA A 75 -32.70 15.57 -1.94
N THR A 76 -32.43 15.95 -0.69
CA THR A 76 -33.39 16.72 0.12
C THR A 76 -33.52 18.17 -0.39
N ILE A 77 -32.43 18.80 -0.81
CA ILE A 77 -32.41 20.19 -1.33
C ILE A 77 -33.07 20.25 -2.72
N LEU A 78 -32.77 19.29 -3.60
CA LEU A 78 -33.32 19.17 -4.95
C LEU A 78 -34.76 18.62 -4.98
N ASN A 79 -35.30 18.20 -3.83
CA ASN A 79 -36.59 17.52 -3.70
C ASN A 79 -36.71 16.29 -4.61
N SER A 80 -35.68 15.45 -4.59
CA SER A 80 -35.48 14.29 -5.47
C SER A 80 -35.51 12.98 -4.68
N LYS A 81 -35.82 11.88 -5.37
CA LYS A 81 -35.75 10.52 -4.83
C LYS A 81 -34.29 10.05 -4.80
N ILE A 82 -33.91 9.24 -3.82
CA ILE A 82 -32.57 8.62 -3.77
C ILE A 82 -32.67 7.21 -4.37
N TYR A 83 -31.78 6.88 -5.31
CA TYR A 83 -31.50 5.50 -5.70
C TYR A 83 -30.24 4.99 -5.00
N VAL A 84 -30.25 3.71 -4.61
CA VAL A 84 -29.15 3.01 -3.95
C VAL A 84 -29.14 1.57 -4.47
N PRO A 85 -28.00 1.00 -4.88
CA PRO A 85 -27.91 -0.41 -5.23
C PRO A 85 -28.01 -1.30 -3.97
N HIS A 86 -28.40 -2.57 -4.16
CA HIS A 86 -28.56 -3.53 -3.06
C HIS A 86 -27.26 -3.83 -2.30
N LYS A 87 -26.11 -3.68 -2.97
CA LYS A 87 -24.74 -3.73 -2.43
C LYS A 87 -23.94 -2.63 -3.14
N SER A 88 -22.88 -2.14 -2.51
CA SER A 88 -21.96 -1.18 -3.15
C SER A 88 -21.34 -1.77 -4.42
N LEU A 89 -21.21 -0.98 -5.48
CA LEU A 89 -20.61 -1.42 -6.75
C LEU A 89 -19.08 -1.61 -6.60
N SER A 90 -18.54 -2.71 -7.14
CA SER A 90 -17.09 -2.92 -7.23
C SER A 90 -16.49 -2.10 -8.38
N LYS A 91 -15.16 -1.87 -8.37
CA LYS A 91 -14.50 -1.03 -9.40
C LYS A 91 -14.64 -1.63 -10.79
N GLU A 92 -14.57 -2.95 -10.87
CA GLU A 92 -14.66 -3.75 -12.09
C GLU A 92 -16.05 -3.56 -12.72
N LEU A 93 -17.10 -3.68 -11.91
CA LEU A 93 -18.49 -3.47 -12.34
C LEU A 93 -18.77 -2.01 -12.73
N LYS A 94 -18.14 -1.02 -12.08
CA LYS A 94 -18.25 0.39 -12.51
C LYS A 94 -17.60 0.62 -13.88
N ASN A 95 -16.40 0.06 -14.08
CA ASN A 95 -15.69 0.13 -15.37
C ASN A 95 -16.53 -0.54 -16.47
N GLU A 96 -17.04 -1.76 -16.24
CA GLU A 96 -17.89 -2.50 -17.17
C GLU A 96 -19.15 -1.69 -17.57
N ILE A 97 -19.88 -1.14 -16.60
CA ILE A 97 -21.08 -0.33 -16.83
C ILE A 97 -20.78 0.89 -17.71
N VAL A 98 -19.64 1.54 -17.52
CA VAL A 98 -19.26 2.75 -18.27
C VAL A 98 -18.72 2.42 -19.65
N GLN A 99 -17.89 1.37 -19.78
CA GLN A 99 -17.40 0.90 -21.08
C GLN A 99 -18.55 0.46 -21.98
N ASN A 100 -19.50 -0.33 -21.45
CA ASN A 100 -20.69 -0.73 -22.20
C ASN A 100 -21.53 0.48 -22.66
N PHE A 101 -21.63 1.54 -21.84
CA PHE A 101 -22.35 2.78 -22.21
C PHE A 101 -21.63 3.58 -23.30
N LEU A 102 -20.30 3.71 -23.23
CA LEU A 102 -19.48 4.36 -24.26
C LEU A 102 -19.42 3.55 -25.57
N SER A 103 -19.65 2.23 -25.52
CA SER A 103 -19.84 1.40 -26.72
C SER A 103 -21.28 1.38 -27.25
N GLU A 104 -22.29 1.75 -26.44
CA GLU A 104 -23.69 1.84 -26.88
C GLU A 104 -23.92 3.07 -27.79
N LYS A 105 -23.12 4.14 -27.64
CA LYS A 105 -23.08 5.33 -28.54
C LYS A 105 -21.74 6.07 -28.42
N GLU A 106 -21.31 6.71 -29.51
CA GLU A 106 -20.25 7.73 -29.44
C GLU A 106 -20.73 8.95 -28.62
N TYR A 107 -19.94 9.34 -27.62
CA TYR A 107 -20.15 10.54 -26.81
C TYR A 107 -18.87 11.39 -26.79
N GLU A 108 -19.00 12.71 -26.95
CA GLU A 108 -17.88 13.67 -26.80
C GLU A 108 -17.35 13.78 -25.36
N LEU A 109 -18.06 13.18 -24.38
CA LEU A 109 -17.82 13.33 -22.94
C LEU A 109 -17.37 12.01 -22.29
N GLU A 110 -16.09 11.67 -22.48
CA GLU A 110 -15.45 10.55 -21.77
C GLU A 110 -15.05 10.92 -20.31
N PRO A 111 -14.96 9.95 -19.38
CA PRO A 111 -14.53 10.19 -18.01
C PRO A 111 -13.00 10.34 -17.89
N GLU A 112 -12.50 11.56 -17.66
CA GLU A 112 -11.06 11.83 -17.49
C GLU A 112 -10.48 11.17 -16.24
N ASN A 113 -11.31 10.96 -15.20
CA ASN A 113 -10.86 10.45 -13.90
C ASN A 113 -11.84 9.46 -13.24
N SER A 114 -11.36 8.83 -12.16
CA SER A 114 -12.14 7.83 -11.43
C SER A 114 -13.42 8.36 -10.78
N HIS A 115 -13.48 9.64 -10.40
CA HIS A 115 -14.65 10.20 -9.74
C HIS A 115 -15.79 10.43 -10.73
N GLU A 116 -15.48 10.94 -11.92
CA GLU A 116 -16.41 11.01 -13.06
C GLU A 116 -16.89 9.62 -13.48
N ARG A 117 -15.99 8.64 -13.64
CA ARG A 117 -16.36 7.26 -13.97
C ARG A 117 -17.29 6.64 -12.92
N ASP A 118 -17.02 6.84 -11.63
CA ASP A 118 -17.83 6.29 -10.54
C ASP A 118 -19.20 7.00 -10.42
N ALA A 119 -19.26 8.30 -10.71
CA ALA A 119 -20.51 9.06 -10.82
C ALA A 119 -21.33 8.67 -12.06
N LEU A 120 -20.69 8.45 -13.21
CA LEU A 120 -21.33 8.00 -14.45
C LEU A 120 -21.91 6.59 -14.29
N ALA A 121 -21.14 5.66 -13.72
CA ALA A 121 -21.65 4.34 -13.33
C ALA A 121 -22.87 4.43 -12.40
N SER A 122 -22.87 5.37 -11.44
CA SER A 122 -24.00 5.64 -10.55
C SER A 122 -25.24 6.14 -11.32
N ALA A 123 -25.05 7.05 -12.29
CA ALA A 123 -26.14 7.57 -13.12
C ALA A 123 -26.73 6.46 -14.01
N ILE A 124 -25.89 5.75 -14.76
CA ILE A 124 -26.30 4.64 -15.65
C ILE A 124 -27.05 3.55 -14.89
N LYS A 125 -26.51 3.10 -13.74
CA LYS A 125 -27.15 2.05 -12.92
C LYS A 125 -28.49 2.49 -12.37
N THR A 126 -28.65 3.79 -12.09
CA THR A 126 -29.93 4.40 -11.72
C THR A 126 -30.90 4.37 -12.90
N TYR A 127 -30.49 4.76 -14.11
CA TYR A 127 -31.37 4.73 -15.29
C TYR A 127 -31.83 3.31 -15.62
N LYS A 128 -30.91 2.35 -15.81
CA LYS A 128 -31.28 0.95 -16.18
C LYS A 128 -32.19 0.29 -15.13
N HIS A 129 -32.21 0.75 -13.87
CA HIS A 129 -33.20 0.31 -12.85
C HIS A 129 -34.61 0.91 -13.07
N TYR A 130 -34.72 2.16 -13.52
CA TYR A 130 -36.01 2.82 -13.80
C TYR A 130 -36.49 2.67 -15.25
N GLU A 131 -35.63 2.22 -16.17
CA GLU A 131 -35.90 2.03 -17.60
C GLU A 131 -37.18 1.24 -17.87
N GLY A 132 -37.38 0.11 -17.18
CA GLY A 132 -38.60 -0.70 -17.33
C GLY A 132 -39.88 0.05 -16.93
N LYS A 133 -39.79 1.01 -16.00
CA LYS A 133 -40.91 1.91 -15.64
C LYS A 133 -41.05 3.05 -16.65
N LEU A 134 -39.95 3.63 -17.14
CA LEU A 134 -39.96 4.66 -18.18
C LEU A 134 -40.65 4.13 -19.45
N ARG A 135 -40.20 2.99 -19.98
CA ARG A 135 -40.81 2.30 -21.14
C ARG A 135 -42.31 2.00 -20.94
N GLN A 136 -42.77 1.74 -19.70
CA GLN A 136 -44.20 1.57 -19.39
C GLN A 136 -44.99 2.88 -19.30
N ILE A 137 -44.34 3.98 -18.93
CA ILE A 137 -44.92 5.33 -18.94
C ILE A 137 -45.05 5.80 -20.40
N ASP A 138 -44.01 5.65 -21.22
CA ASP A 138 -44.00 6.09 -22.62
C ASP A 138 -45.10 5.43 -23.46
N LYS A 139 -45.25 4.09 -23.41
CA LYS A 139 -46.36 3.38 -24.07
C LYS A 139 -47.77 3.84 -23.63
N LYS A 140 -47.89 4.38 -22.40
CA LYS A 140 -49.14 4.95 -21.86
C LYS A 140 -49.29 6.45 -22.14
N LEU A 141 -48.23 7.11 -22.60
CA LEU A 141 -48.23 8.49 -23.07
C LEU A 141 -48.50 8.55 -24.58
N GLU A 142 -47.92 7.64 -25.38
CA GLU A 142 -48.21 7.42 -26.81
C GLU A 142 -49.71 7.22 -27.06
N SER A 143 -50.37 6.42 -26.21
CA SER A 143 -51.82 6.17 -26.25
C SER A 143 -52.67 7.30 -25.62
N SER A 144 -52.08 8.46 -25.31
CA SER A 144 -52.75 9.59 -24.66
C SER A 144 -52.59 10.90 -25.45
N LYS A 145 -53.63 11.76 -25.45
CA LYS A 145 -53.59 13.07 -26.13
C LYS A 145 -52.87 14.14 -25.30
N ILE A 146 -51.67 13.85 -24.81
CA ILE A 146 -50.81 14.73 -24.01
C ILE A 146 -49.75 15.39 -24.92
N LYS A 147 -49.50 16.70 -24.71
CA LYS A 147 -48.44 17.43 -25.42
C LYS A 147 -47.05 16.92 -25.03
N GLU A 148 -46.12 16.92 -25.99
CA GLU A 148 -44.74 16.44 -25.81
C GLU A 148 -44.03 17.04 -24.58
N SER A 149 -44.12 18.37 -24.39
CA SER A 149 -43.56 19.06 -23.23
C SER A 149 -44.00 18.47 -21.89
N MET A 150 -45.26 18.05 -21.79
CA MET A 150 -45.85 17.52 -20.56
C MET A 150 -45.49 16.05 -20.29
N LYS A 151 -44.93 15.31 -21.27
CA LYS A 151 -44.50 13.91 -21.06
C LYS A 151 -43.43 13.83 -19.96
N ASN A 152 -42.43 14.72 -20.00
CA ASN A 152 -41.39 14.81 -18.97
C ASN A 152 -41.96 15.15 -17.59
N TYR A 153 -42.97 16.02 -17.52
CA TYR A 153 -43.66 16.35 -16.28
C TYR A 153 -44.40 15.12 -15.70
N VAL A 154 -45.11 14.35 -16.54
CA VAL A 154 -45.76 13.08 -16.12
C VAL A 154 -44.73 12.05 -15.65
N LYS A 155 -43.63 11.84 -16.39
CA LYS A 155 -42.51 10.98 -15.97
C LYS A 155 -41.99 11.40 -14.58
N SER A 156 -41.83 12.70 -14.33
CA SER A 156 -41.38 13.23 -13.03
C SER A 156 -42.34 12.89 -11.88
N ILE A 157 -43.66 12.98 -12.11
CA ILE A 157 -44.68 12.70 -11.10
C ILE A 157 -44.71 11.22 -10.75
N VAL A 158 -44.69 10.32 -11.75
CA VAL A 158 -44.76 8.87 -11.51
C VAL A 158 -43.53 8.36 -10.74
N ILE A 159 -42.34 8.87 -11.06
CA ILE A 159 -41.08 8.36 -10.50
C ILE A 159 -40.77 8.96 -9.12
N ARG A 160 -40.99 10.28 -8.93
CA ARG A 160 -40.73 10.98 -7.66
C ARG A 160 -41.84 10.76 -6.64
N ASP A 161 -43.10 10.86 -7.04
CA ASP A 161 -44.25 10.84 -6.13
C ASP A 161 -44.90 9.44 -5.98
N ASP A 162 -44.35 8.41 -6.64
CA ASP A 162 -44.84 7.01 -6.70
C ASP A 162 -46.34 6.88 -7.08
N LYS A 163 -46.88 7.84 -7.84
CA LYS A 163 -48.29 7.83 -8.23
C LYS A 163 -48.57 6.84 -9.38
N PRO A 164 -49.75 6.20 -9.43
CA PRO A 164 -50.19 5.44 -10.59
C PRO A 164 -50.15 6.28 -11.87
N ILE A 165 -49.69 5.68 -12.98
CA ILE A 165 -49.55 6.35 -14.28
C ILE A 165 -50.90 6.97 -14.73
N SER A 166 -52.01 6.27 -14.49
CA SER A 166 -53.36 6.76 -14.76
C SER A 166 -53.70 8.06 -14.03
N ASP A 167 -53.13 8.28 -12.85
CA ASP A 167 -53.50 9.37 -11.96
C ASP A 167 -52.56 10.57 -12.14
N ALA A 168 -51.30 10.32 -12.50
CA ALA A 168 -50.41 11.35 -13.05
C ALA A 168 -50.99 11.94 -14.35
N ILE A 169 -51.46 11.10 -15.27
CA ILE A 169 -52.17 11.51 -16.49
C ILE A 169 -53.44 12.33 -16.16
N LYS A 170 -54.28 11.85 -15.22
CA LYS A 170 -55.49 12.58 -14.80
C LYS A 170 -55.16 13.96 -14.23
N LEU A 171 -54.14 14.10 -13.38
CA LEU A 171 -53.73 15.37 -12.79
C LEU A 171 -53.40 16.41 -13.88
N VAL A 172 -52.50 16.05 -14.81
CA VAL A 172 -52.09 16.92 -15.94
C VAL A 172 -53.27 17.25 -16.87
N SER A 173 -54.23 16.34 -17.03
CA SER A 173 -55.45 16.64 -17.78
C SER A 173 -56.42 17.58 -17.03
N LYS A 174 -56.46 17.51 -15.69
CA LYS A 174 -57.42 18.23 -14.85
C LYS A 174 -57.08 19.69 -14.62
N GLU A 175 -55.81 20.08 -14.61
CA GLU A 175 -55.40 21.46 -14.31
C GLU A 175 -55.91 22.51 -15.33
N LYS A 176 -56.40 22.06 -16.50
CA LYS A 176 -57.15 22.89 -17.46
C LYS A 176 -58.61 23.14 -17.10
N SER A 177 -59.21 22.34 -16.23
CA SER A 177 -60.67 22.32 -15.99
C SER A 177 -61.15 23.16 -14.79
N GLU A 178 -60.27 23.50 -13.84
CA GLU A 178 -60.66 24.13 -12.57
C GLU A 178 -60.26 25.62 -12.42
N LYS A 179 -59.83 26.28 -13.52
CA LYS A 179 -59.48 27.72 -13.56
C LYS A 179 -60.63 28.68 -13.97
N LYS A 180 -61.88 28.22 -14.05
CA LYS A 180 -63.07 29.09 -14.20
C LYS A 180 -64.16 28.78 -13.16
N GLU A 181 -64.78 29.86 -12.70
CA GLU A 181 -66.04 29.94 -11.93
C GLU A 181 -66.15 29.28 -10.54
N LYS A 182 -66.21 30.15 -9.51
CA LYS A 182 -67.37 30.22 -8.60
C LYS A 182 -67.48 31.59 -7.93
N LYS A 183 -68.56 32.31 -8.25
CA LYS A 183 -68.99 33.55 -7.55
C LYS A 183 -70.48 33.46 -7.24
N GLN A 184 -70.89 34.19 -6.20
CA GLN A 184 -72.27 34.45 -5.76
C GLN A 184 -73.03 33.36 -4.97
N LYS A 185 -74.06 33.83 -4.26
CA LYS A 185 -74.91 33.17 -3.26
C LYS A 185 -76.39 33.37 -3.67
N LYS A 186 -77.32 32.49 -3.25
CA LYS A 186 -78.62 32.88 -2.62
C LYS A 186 -79.50 31.67 -2.23
N LYS A 187 -80.51 31.95 -1.41
CA LYS A 187 -81.60 31.14 -0.79
C LYS A 187 -82.65 32.17 -0.25
N PRO A 188 -83.89 31.83 0.20
CA PRO A 188 -84.59 30.52 0.21
C PRO A 188 -86.08 30.51 -0.26
N LYS A 189 -86.61 29.29 -0.51
CA LYS A 189 -87.96 28.71 -0.19
C LYS A 189 -89.22 29.60 -0.02
N PRO A 190 -90.37 29.16 -0.58
CA PRO A 190 -91.42 28.40 0.16
C PRO A 190 -91.94 27.16 -0.64
N LYS A 191 -93.06 26.42 -0.40
CA LYS A 191 -93.86 25.95 0.78
C LYS A 191 -94.59 24.60 0.42
N ILE A 192 -94.02 23.38 0.62
CA ILE A 192 -94.80 22.09 0.57
C ILE A 192 -94.34 21.07 1.64
N LYS A 193 -95.29 20.52 2.42
CA LYS A 193 -95.20 19.31 3.28
C LYS A 193 -96.24 18.31 2.75
N SER A 194 -96.05 16.99 2.70
CA SER A 194 -95.83 16.12 3.86
C SER A 194 -94.75 15.04 3.66
N LYS A 195 -94.88 14.14 2.67
CA LYS A 195 -93.99 12.96 2.45
C LYS A 195 -92.49 13.32 2.39
N ARG A 196 -92.13 14.46 1.79
CA ARG A 196 -90.72 14.93 1.65
C ARG A 196 -90.07 15.25 3.00
N PHE A 197 -90.84 15.69 4.00
CA PHE A 197 -90.33 16.10 5.31
C PHE A 197 -89.91 14.89 6.17
N TYR A 198 -90.68 13.80 6.14
CA TYR A 198 -90.34 12.56 6.86
C TYR A 198 -89.13 11.83 6.26
N LYS A 199 -89.05 11.72 4.92
CA LYS A 199 -87.84 11.20 4.24
C LYS A 199 -86.60 12.02 4.60
N LEU A 200 -86.71 13.36 4.60
CA LEU A 200 -85.62 14.25 5.00
C LEU A 200 -85.23 14.07 6.48
N ARG A 201 -86.19 13.96 7.41
CA ARG A 201 -85.95 13.73 8.85
C ARG A 201 -85.24 12.39 9.11
N ARG A 202 -85.60 11.33 8.38
CA ARG A 202 -84.94 10.00 8.43
C ARG A 202 -83.49 10.08 7.94
N LEU A 203 -83.25 10.74 6.79
CA LEU A 203 -81.89 11.03 6.29
C LEU A 203 -81.05 11.85 7.30
N LEU A 204 -81.62 12.91 7.88
CA LEU A 204 -80.95 13.78 8.85
C LEU A 204 -80.53 13.00 10.11
N ASN A 205 -81.34 12.05 10.56
CA ASN A 205 -80.98 11.14 11.65
C ASN A 205 -79.88 10.14 11.26
N ILE A 206 -79.88 9.61 10.03
CA ILE A 206 -78.80 8.76 9.50
C ILE A 206 -77.47 9.54 9.44
N TYR A 207 -77.48 10.77 8.91
CA TYR A 207 -76.28 11.63 8.89
C TYR A 207 -75.82 12.00 10.30
N LYS A 208 -76.72 12.31 11.23
CA LYS A 208 -76.36 12.52 12.65
C LYS A 208 -75.71 11.29 13.29
N ARG A 209 -76.19 10.07 12.98
CA ARG A 209 -75.55 8.81 13.43
C ARG A 209 -74.16 8.63 12.79
N LYS A 210 -74.02 8.86 11.48
CA LYS A 210 -72.74 8.77 10.75
C LYS A 210 -71.69 9.77 11.28
N ILE A 211 -72.09 11.02 11.53
CA ILE A 211 -71.24 12.06 12.11
C ILE A 211 -70.81 11.69 13.55
N ARG A 212 -71.72 11.18 14.39
CA ARG A 212 -71.36 10.67 15.74
C ARG A 212 -70.33 9.53 15.67
N HIS A 213 -70.53 8.57 14.76
CA HIS A 213 -69.60 7.47 14.56
C HIS A 213 -68.22 7.95 14.07
N GLN A 214 -68.18 8.82 13.05
CA GLN A 214 -66.94 9.42 12.55
C GLN A 214 -66.21 10.24 13.63
N ASN A 215 -66.92 11.03 14.44
CA ASN A 215 -66.33 11.77 15.56
C ASN A 215 -65.77 10.83 16.64
N ASN A 216 -66.40 9.69 16.90
CA ASN A 216 -65.86 8.67 17.82
C ASN A 216 -64.63 7.96 17.24
N LEU A 217 -64.61 7.68 15.93
CA LEU A 217 -63.43 7.14 15.24
C LEU A 217 -62.25 8.13 15.28
N ILE A 218 -62.51 9.41 14.99
CA ILE A 218 -61.53 10.50 15.12
C ILE A 218 -61.01 10.61 16.57
N LYS A 219 -61.87 10.43 17.59
CA LYS A 219 -61.44 10.38 19.00
C LYS A 219 -60.54 9.17 19.29
N LYS A 220 -60.81 7.97 18.74
CA LYS A 220 -59.92 6.80 18.86
C LYS A 220 -58.56 7.06 18.19
N LEU A 221 -58.58 7.43 16.90
CA LEU A 221 -57.37 7.71 16.10
C LEU A 221 -56.50 8.82 16.71
N LYS A 222 -57.11 9.85 17.34
CA LYS A 222 -56.36 10.88 18.09
C LYS A 222 -55.73 10.35 19.38
N LYS A 223 -56.36 9.42 20.10
CA LYS A 223 -55.76 8.74 21.26
C LYS A 223 -54.59 7.84 20.82
N GLU A 224 -54.76 7.08 19.74
CA GLU A 224 -53.71 6.23 19.16
C GLU A 224 -52.52 7.04 18.66
N ASN A 225 -52.74 8.13 17.92
CA ASN A 225 -51.67 9.06 17.54
C ASN A 225 -50.91 9.62 18.76
N LYS A 226 -51.61 9.93 19.86
CA LYS A 226 -50.98 10.40 21.10
C LYS A 226 -50.17 9.30 21.81
N LYS A 227 -50.58 8.02 21.72
CA LYS A 227 -49.78 6.87 22.17
C LYS A 227 -48.53 6.68 21.29
N LEU A 228 -48.71 6.60 19.97
CA LEU A 228 -47.62 6.39 19.01
C LEU A 228 -46.55 7.49 19.10
N LYS A 229 -46.94 8.76 19.24
CA LYS A 229 -45.99 9.88 19.43
C LYS A 229 -45.21 9.81 20.75
N ARG A 230 -45.75 9.21 21.81
CA ARG A 230 -45.02 8.95 23.06
C ARG A 230 -43.97 7.86 22.86
N ILE A 231 -44.38 6.71 22.32
CA ILE A 231 -43.49 5.58 22.02
C ILE A 231 -42.35 6.00 21.08
N LEU A 232 -42.64 6.81 20.06
CA LEU A 232 -41.63 7.36 19.15
C LEU A 232 -40.64 8.29 19.87
N SER A 233 -41.13 9.12 20.81
CA SER A 233 -40.30 9.99 21.64
C SER A 233 -39.39 9.17 22.57
N GLU A 234 -39.94 8.17 23.25
CA GLU A 234 -39.20 7.23 24.12
C GLU A 234 -38.13 6.47 23.33
N LYS A 235 -38.49 5.82 22.21
CA LYS A 235 -37.56 5.07 21.37
C LYS A 235 -36.52 5.96 20.67
N SER A 236 -36.81 7.24 20.41
CA SER A 236 -35.80 8.20 19.90
C SER A 236 -34.81 8.64 20.99
N LYS A 237 -35.25 8.86 22.23
CA LYS A 237 -34.38 9.12 23.38
C LYS A 237 -33.47 7.92 23.68
N GLU A 238 -34.02 6.71 23.63
CA GLU A 238 -33.28 5.45 23.77
C GLU A 238 -32.24 5.29 22.65
N ASN A 239 -32.62 5.53 21.38
CA ASN A 239 -31.69 5.57 20.26
C ASN A 239 -30.56 6.59 20.44
N LYS A 240 -30.85 7.77 21.00
CA LYS A 240 -29.83 8.79 21.29
C LYS A 240 -28.84 8.28 22.36
N LYS A 241 -29.34 7.77 23.49
CA LYS A 241 -28.51 7.17 24.56
C LYS A 241 -27.65 6.01 24.06
N LEU A 242 -28.20 5.13 23.23
CA LEU A 242 -27.47 4.00 22.65
C LEU A 242 -26.35 4.48 21.70
N LYS A 243 -26.62 5.47 20.85
CA LYS A 243 -25.59 6.07 19.97
C LYS A 243 -24.50 6.78 20.77
N GLU A 244 -24.85 7.46 21.87
CA GLU A 244 -23.88 8.07 22.78
C GLU A 244 -23.00 7.01 23.47
N LYS A 245 -23.57 5.89 23.92
CA LYS A 245 -22.79 4.77 24.49
C LYS A 245 -21.90 4.09 23.45
N ILE A 246 -22.39 3.87 22.23
CA ILE A 246 -21.62 3.33 21.10
C ILE A 246 -20.45 4.25 20.74
N ASN A 247 -20.67 5.56 20.67
CA ASN A 247 -19.60 6.53 20.40
C ASN A 247 -18.52 6.54 21.49
N LYS A 248 -18.90 6.43 22.78
CA LYS A 248 -17.94 6.31 23.89
C LYS A 248 -17.10 5.04 23.77
N LEU A 249 -17.74 3.89 23.55
CA LEU A 249 -17.05 2.60 23.37
C LEU A 249 -16.11 2.61 22.16
N HIS A 250 -16.51 3.21 21.03
CA HIS A 250 -15.62 3.38 19.88
C HIS A 250 -14.43 4.29 20.18
N TYR A 251 -14.61 5.36 20.96
CA TYR A 251 -13.51 6.25 21.36
C TYR A 251 -12.52 5.55 22.30
N GLU A 252 -13.02 4.86 23.32
CA GLU A 252 -12.23 4.05 24.25
C GLU A 252 -11.45 2.94 23.52
N TYR A 253 -12.11 2.20 22.63
CA TYR A 253 -11.49 1.17 21.80
C TYR A 253 -10.43 1.75 20.84
N SER A 254 -10.70 2.89 20.20
CA SER A 254 -9.73 3.57 19.32
C SER A 254 -8.50 4.06 20.09
N LYS A 255 -8.68 4.60 21.30
CA LYS A 255 -7.58 4.97 22.21
C LYS A 255 -6.76 3.74 22.61
N GLY A 256 -7.40 2.62 22.92
CA GLY A 256 -6.75 1.34 23.19
C GLY A 256 -5.94 0.81 22.00
N LEU A 257 -6.48 0.88 20.77
CA LEU A 257 -5.75 0.49 19.55
C LEU A 257 -4.53 1.37 19.28
N LEU A 258 -4.61 2.68 19.53
CA LEU A 258 -3.47 3.59 19.39
C LEU A 258 -2.37 3.26 20.41
N LEU A 259 -2.74 3.07 21.68
CA LEU A 259 -1.80 2.68 22.74
C LEU A 259 -1.14 1.32 22.44
N ASN A 260 -1.91 0.33 21.97
CA ASN A 260 -1.38 -0.99 21.61
C ASN A 260 -0.44 -0.94 20.39
N LYS A 261 -0.68 -0.05 19.42
CA LYS A 261 0.27 0.21 18.32
C LYS A 261 1.57 0.84 18.82
N GLU A 262 1.48 1.82 19.71
CA GLU A 262 2.65 2.48 20.31
C GLU A 262 3.49 1.51 21.16
N LEU A 263 2.83 0.70 22.00
CA LEU A 263 3.46 -0.37 22.77
C LEU A 263 4.13 -1.40 21.85
N SER A 264 3.46 -1.83 20.77
CA SER A 264 4.05 -2.76 19.79
C SER A 264 5.30 -2.17 19.11
N ALA A 265 5.29 -0.88 18.77
CA ALA A 265 6.46 -0.19 18.23
C ALA A 265 7.61 -0.11 19.26
N LYS A 266 7.32 0.29 20.50
CA LYS A 266 8.31 0.33 21.60
C LYS A 266 8.90 -1.04 21.88
N ILE A 267 8.11 -2.11 21.90
CA ILE A 267 8.57 -3.49 22.08
C ILE A 267 9.50 -3.93 20.92
N LYS A 268 9.19 -3.57 19.67
CA LYS A 268 10.09 -3.84 18.53
C LYS A 268 11.43 -3.11 18.65
N ILE A 269 11.42 -1.85 19.08
CA ILE A 269 12.63 -1.06 19.35
C ILE A 269 13.45 -1.69 20.46
N ILE A 270 12.83 -2.07 21.59
CA ILE A 270 13.52 -2.73 22.71
C ILE A 270 14.19 -4.04 22.25
N LYS A 271 13.50 -4.88 21.46
CA LYS A 271 14.09 -6.11 20.91
C LYS A 271 15.30 -5.83 20.01
N SER A 272 15.22 -4.85 19.11
CA SER A 272 16.34 -4.52 18.22
C SER A 272 17.54 -3.92 18.97
N LEU A 273 17.30 -3.17 20.06
CA LEU A 273 18.35 -2.69 20.96
C LEU A 273 18.99 -3.85 21.75
N GLN A 274 18.20 -4.79 22.25
CA GLN A 274 18.70 -5.99 22.93
C GLN A 274 19.56 -6.88 22.00
N GLU A 275 19.19 -7.03 20.72
CA GLU A 275 20.02 -7.71 19.73
C GLU A 275 21.34 -6.98 19.47
N LYS A 276 21.31 -5.66 19.26
CA LYS A 276 22.53 -4.85 19.09
C LYS A 276 23.45 -5.00 20.30
N TYR A 277 22.91 -4.84 21.51
CA TYR A 277 23.67 -4.96 22.74
C TYR A 277 24.32 -6.34 22.93
N ARG A 278 23.65 -7.43 22.53
CA ARG A 278 24.25 -8.77 22.51
C ARG A 278 25.41 -8.88 21.53
N ARG A 279 25.27 -8.35 20.30
CA ARG A 279 26.34 -8.33 19.28
C ARG A 279 27.56 -7.53 19.77
N GLU A 280 27.34 -6.38 20.40
CA GLU A 280 28.42 -5.57 20.99
C GLU A 280 29.12 -6.31 22.15
N LEU A 281 28.37 -7.01 23.02
CA LEU A 281 28.97 -7.83 24.09
C LEU A 281 29.80 -9.00 23.54
N GLU A 282 29.35 -9.66 22.47
CA GLU A 282 30.10 -10.73 21.80
C GLU A 282 31.35 -10.20 21.09
N LEU A 283 31.26 -9.06 20.40
CA LEU A 283 32.40 -8.39 19.78
C LEU A 283 33.43 -7.96 20.83
N ARG A 284 32.97 -7.33 21.92
CA ARG A 284 33.82 -6.91 23.03
C ARG A 284 34.56 -8.09 23.66
N LYS A 285 33.90 -9.23 23.90
CA LYS A 285 34.57 -10.43 24.43
C LYS A 285 35.70 -10.92 23.50
N LYS A 286 35.44 -11.00 22.20
CA LYS A 286 36.45 -11.38 21.18
C LYS A 286 37.63 -10.39 21.16
N LEU A 287 37.37 -9.09 21.29
CA LEU A 287 38.42 -8.07 21.38
C LEU A 287 39.24 -8.19 22.68
N GLU A 288 38.59 -8.46 23.82
CA GLU A 288 39.29 -8.72 25.10
C GLU A 288 40.12 -10.02 25.07
N GLU A 289 39.67 -11.06 24.38
CA GLU A 289 40.41 -12.31 24.14
C GLU A 289 41.61 -12.12 23.20
N ASN A 290 41.43 -11.31 22.14
CA ASN A 290 42.51 -10.91 21.24
C ASN A 290 43.58 -10.08 21.98
N LEU A 291 43.19 -9.08 22.77
CA LEU A 291 44.13 -8.27 23.56
C LEU A 291 44.90 -9.12 24.60
N LYS A 292 44.22 -10.04 25.30
CA LYS A 292 44.88 -11.01 26.21
C LYS A 292 45.86 -11.92 25.48
N SER A 293 45.61 -12.24 24.21
CA SER A 293 46.54 -13.00 23.38
C SER A 293 47.73 -12.15 22.93
N LEU A 294 47.50 -10.89 22.53
CA LEU A 294 48.53 -9.93 22.14
C LEU A 294 49.51 -9.60 23.28
N HIS A 295 49.03 -9.38 24.50
CA HIS A 295 49.90 -9.13 25.66
C HIS A 295 50.87 -10.30 25.91
N LYS A 296 50.38 -11.55 25.82
CA LYS A 296 51.24 -12.75 25.91
C LYS A 296 52.31 -12.82 24.82
N LEU A 297 52.11 -12.19 23.66
CA LEU A 297 53.17 -12.09 22.63
C LEU A 297 54.28 -11.17 23.11
N ILE A 298 53.90 -10.01 23.66
CA ILE A 298 54.83 -8.98 24.14
C ILE A 298 55.72 -9.56 25.25
N ASP A 299 55.13 -10.24 26.24
CA ASP A 299 55.86 -10.93 27.32
C ASP A 299 56.91 -11.93 26.78
N ILE A 300 56.55 -12.67 25.72
CA ILE A 300 57.42 -13.66 25.08
C ILE A 300 58.51 -13.01 24.22
N ILE A 301 58.23 -11.87 23.57
CA ILE A 301 59.18 -11.12 22.74
C ILE A 301 60.21 -10.38 23.61
N TYR A 302 59.79 -9.81 24.75
CA TYR A 302 60.72 -9.22 25.74
C TYR A 302 61.62 -10.27 26.43
N SER A 303 61.29 -11.57 26.33
CA SER A 303 62.14 -12.68 26.77
C SER A 303 63.32 -12.90 25.79
N LYS A 304 64.36 -12.05 25.92
CA LYS A 304 65.57 -11.80 25.09
C LYS A 304 66.21 -12.91 24.21
N ASN A 305 65.87 -14.19 24.33
CA ASN A 305 66.47 -15.30 23.55
C ASN A 305 65.49 -15.99 22.56
N LYS A 306 64.32 -15.40 22.31
CA LYS A 306 63.26 -15.94 21.44
C LYS A 306 62.98 -15.01 20.26
N VAL A 307 62.72 -15.58 19.08
CA VAL A 307 62.35 -14.85 17.86
C VAL A 307 60.96 -15.30 17.40
N PRO A 308 60.01 -14.38 17.13
CA PRO A 308 58.73 -14.72 16.53
C PRO A 308 58.90 -15.12 15.06
N VAL A 309 58.12 -16.10 14.62
CA VAL A 309 58.13 -16.64 13.26
C VAL A 309 56.73 -16.47 12.67
N LYS A 310 56.61 -15.68 11.60
CA LYS A 310 55.33 -15.37 10.93
C LYS A 310 54.93 -16.56 10.06
N ILE A 311 53.69 -17.05 10.23
CA ILE A 311 53.21 -18.27 9.56
C ILE A 311 52.49 -17.93 8.25
N ILE A 312 52.83 -18.67 7.20
CA ILE A 312 52.21 -18.65 5.87
C ILE A 312 51.58 -20.03 5.62
N GLU A 313 50.26 -20.08 5.56
CA GLU A 313 49.48 -21.34 5.47
C GLU A 313 49.70 -22.11 4.16
N SER A 314 49.97 -21.40 3.05
CA SER A 314 50.25 -22.01 1.75
C SER A 314 51.22 -21.16 0.93
N PHE A 315 52.12 -21.81 0.17
CA PHE A 315 53.13 -21.14 -0.65
C PHE A 315 52.57 -20.57 -1.98
N THR A 316 51.31 -20.12 -1.96
CA THR A 316 50.59 -19.53 -3.09
C THR A 316 50.68 -17.99 -3.05
N LYS A 317 50.42 -17.30 -4.16
CA LYS A 317 50.37 -15.82 -4.18
C LYS A 317 49.36 -15.27 -3.17
N GLU A 318 48.20 -15.92 -3.04
CA GLU A 318 47.14 -15.54 -2.11
C GLU A 318 47.51 -15.83 -0.65
N GLY A 319 48.13 -16.99 -0.37
CA GLY A 319 48.62 -17.33 0.96
C GLY A 319 49.67 -16.34 1.46
N ILE A 320 50.59 -15.92 0.58
CA ILE A 320 51.57 -14.86 0.87
C ILE A 320 50.88 -13.50 1.08
N LYS A 321 49.91 -13.12 0.22
CA LYS A 321 49.18 -11.85 0.37
C LYS A 321 48.40 -11.77 1.69
N LYS A 322 47.66 -12.82 2.04
CA LYS A 322 46.96 -12.95 3.33
C LYS A 322 47.93 -12.89 4.51
N ALA A 323 49.11 -13.52 4.41
CA ALA A 323 50.12 -13.42 5.45
C ALA A 323 50.72 -12.00 5.57
N CYS A 324 50.87 -11.28 4.46
CA CYS A 324 51.30 -9.87 4.48
C CYS A 324 50.23 -8.96 5.12
N GLU A 325 48.96 -9.17 4.81
CA GLU A 325 47.83 -8.43 5.38
C GLU A 325 47.63 -8.71 6.88
N ASN A 326 47.74 -9.97 7.31
CA ASN A 326 47.56 -10.36 8.70
C ASN A 326 48.78 -10.05 9.58
N TRP A 327 50.00 -10.32 9.10
CA TRP A 327 51.22 -10.29 9.91
C TRP A 327 52.19 -9.15 9.57
N HIS A 328 51.87 -8.30 8.59
CA HIS A 328 52.70 -7.16 8.15
C HIS A 328 54.15 -7.59 7.94
N VAL A 329 54.38 -8.45 6.92
CA VAL A 329 55.69 -9.04 6.64
C VAL A 329 56.64 -7.97 6.08
N THR A 330 57.82 -7.85 6.70
CA THR A 330 58.86 -6.83 6.44
C THR A 330 60.21 -7.48 6.12
N GLU A 331 61.21 -6.67 5.78
CA GLU A 331 62.59 -7.15 5.69
C GLU A 331 63.06 -7.72 7.04
N ASP A 332 64.03 -8.64 7.00
CA ASP A 332 64.62 -9.32 8.16
C ASP A 332 63.65 -10.20 9.02
N ASP A 333 62.41 -10.43 8.56
CA ASP A 333 61.48 -11.39 9.19
C ASP A 333 61.94 -12.86 9.05
N VAL A 334 61.50 -13.70 9.99
CA VAL A 334 61.59 -15.17 9.90
C VAL A 334 60.23 -15.73 9.53
N LEU A 335 60.17 -16.48 8.42
CA LEU A 335 58.92 -17.01 7.87
C LEU A 335 58.84 -18.53 8.03
N LEU A 336 57.67 -19.06 8.38
CA LEU A 336 57.35 -20.49 8.31
C LEU A 336 56.28 -20.74 7.25
N ILE A 337 56.55 -21.63 6.31
CA ILE A 337 55.62 -22.05 5.26
C ILE A 337 55.19 -23.49 5.53
N LEU A 338 53.89 -23.68 5.83
CA LEU A 338 53.32 -24.98 6.20
C LEU A 338 53.01 -25.88 4.99
N LYS A 339 52.86 -25.31 3.79
CA LYS A 339 52.58 -26.06 2.54
C LYS A 339 53.47 -25.56 1.39
N PRO A 340 54.75 -25.97 1.35
CA PRO A 340 55.72 -25.60 0.30
C PRO A 340 55.38 -26.16 -1.09
N GLU A 341 54.66 -27.27 -1.15
CA GLU A 341 54.43 -28.02 -2.40
C GLU A 341 53.59 -27.23 -3.41
N LEU A 342 52.83 -26.23 -2.94
CA LEU A 342 51.94 -25.38 -3.74
C LEU A 342 52.64 -24.15 -4.36
N GLY A 343 53.97 -24.08 -4.33
CA GLY A 343 54.74 -22.91 -4.79
C GLY A 343 55.96 -23.25 -5.66
N GLY A 344 56.42 -22.24 -6.41
CA GLY A 344 57.45 -22.38 -7.45
C GLY A 344 58.22 -21.08 -7.70
N ARG A 345 58.88 -20.96 -8.87
CA ARG A 345 59.78 -19.84 -9.19
C ARG A 345 59.13 -18.46 -8.97
N SER A 346 57.84 -18.30 -9.28
CA SER A 346 57.11 -17.03 -9.17
C SER A 346 56.71 -16.63 -7.75
N THR A 347 56.36 -17.59 -6.88
CA THR A 347 56.07 -17.30 -5.46
C THR A 347 57.35 -17.16 -4.64
N ALA A 348 58.41 -17.87 -5.02
CA ALA A 348 59.76 -17.65 -4.48
C ALA A 348 60.28 -16.24 -4.81
N LEU A 349 60.12 -15.77 -6.05
CA LEU A 349 60.50 -14.41 -6.44
C LEU A 349 59.77 -13.34 -5.62
N LEU A 350 58.46 -13.54 -5.38
CA LEU A 350 57.62 -12.60 -4.64
C LEU A 350 58.05 -12.49 -3.17
N LEU A 351 58.27 -13.61 -2.46
CA LEU A 351 58.83 -13.57 -1.11
C LEU A 351 60.25 -12.99 -1.09
N SER A 352 61.06 -13.32 -2.10
CA SER A 352 62.45 -12.86 -2.16
C SER A 352 62.60 -11.36 -2.44
N ASN A 353 61.54 -10.68 -2.88
CA ASN A 353 61.52 -9.21 -2.98
C ASN A 353 61.34 -8.55 -1.60
N ILE A 354 60.83 -9.27 -0.60
CA ILE A 354 60.63 -8.80 0.79
C ILE A 354 61.89 -9.00 1.65
N LYS A 355 62.92 -9.67 1.13
CA LYS A 355 64.20 -9.97 1.83
C LYS A 355 64.03 -10.55 3.26
N PRO A 356 63.30 -11.66 3.45
CA PRO A 356 63.23 -12.33 4.76
C PRO A 356 64.60 -12.86 5.19
N LYS A 357 64.88 -12.80 6.49
CA LYS A 357 66.12 -13.25 7.14
C LYS A 357 66.37 -14.75 7.00
N CYS A 358 65.28 -15.51 7.01
CA CYS A 358 65.27 -16.96 6.86
C CYS A 358 63.85 -17.43 6.51
N ILE A 359 63.76 -18.46 5.67
CA ILE A 359 62.51 -19.15 5.37
C ILE A 359 62.62 -20.60 5.84
N ILE A 360 61.68 -20.99 6.69
CA ILE A 360 61.52 -22.32 7.25
C ILE A 360 60.36 -23.01 6.51
N PHE A 361 60.53 -24.28 6.14
CA PHE A 361 59.52 -25.04 5.41
C PHE A 361 59.18 -26.35 6.12
N ASP A 362 57.89 -26.67 6.17
CA ASP A 362 57.37 -27.97 6.57
C ASP A 362 57.12 -28.84 5.31
N GLY A 363 57.94 -29.87 5.08
CA GLY A 363 57.87 -30.73 3.90
C GLY A 363 58.80 -30.34 2.74
N LYS A 364 58.44 -30.71 1.50
CA LYS A 364 59.32 -30.63 0.32
C LYS A 364 59.11 -29.34 -0.48
N ILE A 365 60.21 -28.64 -0.78
CA ILE A 365 60.22 -27.45 -1.65
C ILE A 365 60.48 -27.81 -3.12
N SER A 366 59.79 -27.13 -4.04
CA SER A 366 60.07 -27.20 -5.48
C SER A 366 61.53 -26.80 -5.79
N PRO A 367 62.27 -27.55 -6.63
CA PRO A 367 63.65 -27.20 -7.02
C PRO A 367 63.76 -25.78 -7.59
N SER A 368 62.83 -25.38 -8.47
CA SER A 368 62.83 -24.06 -9.11
C SER A 368 62.43 -22.91 -8.17
N ALA A 369 61.87 -23.20 -6.99
CA ALA A 369 61.71 -22.23 -5.92
C ALA A 369 63.02 -22.11 -5.10
N LYS A 370 63.64 -23.24 -4.79
CA LYS A 370 64.92 -23.30 -4.06
C LYS A 370 66.04 -22.57 -4.79
N GLU A 371 66.13 -22.72 -6.11
CA GLU A 371 67.10 -22.00 -6.93
C GLU A 371 66.99 -20.48 -6.79
N VAL A 372 65.79 -19.91 -6.69
CA VAL A 372 65.60 -18.45 -6.52
C VAL A 372 66.06 -17.97 -5.14
N PHE A 373 65.87 -18.78 -4.10
CA PHE A 373 66.35 -18.47 -2.76
C PHE A 373 67.88 -18.61 -2.64
N ASP A 374 68.46 -19.66 -3.25
CA ASP A 374 69.91 -19.84 -3.40
C ASP A 374 70.53 -18.66 -4.21
N GLU A 375 69.98 -18.32 -5.39
CA GLU A 375 70.37 -17.18 -6.25
C GLU A 375 70.41 -15.85 -5.46
N ARG A 376 69.46 -15.64 -4.53
CA ARG A 376 69.33 -14.41 -3.72
C ARG A 376 69.93 -14.53 -2.31
N ASN A 377 70.68 -15.60 -2.01
CA ASN A 377 71.33 -15.86 -0.71
C ASN A 377 70.38 -15.89 0.51
N ILE A 378 69.09 -16.21 0.31
CA ILE A 378 68.08 -16.31 1.37
C ILE A 378 68.16 -17.70 2.03
N PRO A 379 68.40 -17.82 3.35
CA PRO A 379 68.49 -19.12 4.01
C PRO A 379 67.19 -19.92 3.94
N VAL A 380 67.29 -21.17 3.46
CA VAL A 380 66.18 -22.13 3.35
C VAL A 380 66.45 -23.30 4.30
N ILE A 381 65.59 -23.45 5.32
CA ILE A 381 65.78 -24.40 6.43
C ILE A 381 64.55 -25.32 6.53
N SER A 382 64.77 -26.61 6.80
CA SER A 382 63.66 -27.54 7.11
C SER A 382 63.17 -27.31 8.53
N ILE A 383 61.86 -27.45 8.78
CA ILE A 383 61.31 -27.46 10.14
C ILE A 383 62.02 -28.50 11.04
N SER A 384 62.48 -29.62 10.48
CA SER A 384 63.23 -30.66 11.20
C SER A 384 64.65 -30.22 11.65
N GLU A 385 65.18 -29.10 11.17
CA GLU A 385 66.46 -28.53 11.63
C GLU A 385 66.28 -27.53 12.81
N LEU A 386 65.05 -27.30 13.31
CA LEU A 386 64.71 -26.27 14.33
C LEU A 386 63.57 -26.69 15.30
N ASN A 387 63.76 -26.51 16.61
CA ASN A 387 62.73 -26.71 17.63
C ASN A 387 61.74 -25.53 17.69
N LEU A 388 60.71 -25.55 16.84
CA LEU A 388 59.64 -24.55 16.83
C LEU A 388 58.57 -24.81 17.89
N LYS A 389 58.25 -23.79 18.70
CA LYS A 389 57.10 -23.81 19.60
C LYS A 389 55.95 -23.00 19.01
N PHE A 390 54.85 -23.69 18.70
CA PHE A 390 53.61 -23.07 18.21
C PHE A 390 52.77 -22.52 19.36
N SER A 391 52.16 -21.36 19.14
CA SER A 391 51.18 -20.77 20.05
C SER A 391 50.27 -19.84 19.26
N ASN A 392 48.96 -19.82 19.55
CA ASN A 392 47.92 -18.91 19.02
C ASN A 392 48.18 -18.24 17.64
N GLY A 393 48.46 -19.04 16.60
CA GLY A 393 48.61 -18.58 15.21
C GLY A 393 50.03 -18.25 14.71
N PHE A 394 51.04 -18.30 15.59
CA PHE A 394 52.44 -18.02 15.26
C PHE A 394 53.38 -19.12 15.80
N ALA A 395 54.63 -19.11 15.36
CA ALA A 395 55.67 -19.98 15.90
C ALA A 395 56.78 -19.16 16.58
N ILE A 396 57.53 -19.80 17.47
CA ILE A 396 58.67 -19.20 18.18
C ILE A 396 59.88 -20.10 17.99
N VAL A 397 61.03 -19.52 17.68
CA VAL A 397 62.33 -20.21 17.60
C VAL A 397 63.34 -19.60 18.58
N ASN A 398 64.28 -20.40 19.07
CA ASN A 398 65.42 -19.90 19.83
C ASN A 398 66.38 -19.12 18.90
N LEU A 399 66.75 -17.90 19.28
CA LEU A 399 67.65 -17.03 18.51
C LEU A 399 68.98 -17.71 18.19
N GLU A 400 69.57 -18.44 19.16
CA GLU A 400 70.83 -19.14 18.96
C GLU A 400 70.72 -20.27 17.94
N GLU A 401 69.64 -21.05 18.02
CA GLU A 401 69.41 -22.24 17.22
C GLU A 401 69.17 -21.85 15.76
N LEU A 402 68.34 -20.83 15.53
CA LEU A 402 68.14 -20.19 14.24
C LEU A 402 69.49 -19.70 13.66
N ASN A 403 70.28 -18.96 14.44
CA ASN A 403 71.58 -18.46 14.00
C ASN A 403 72.58 -19.59 13.69
N LYS A 404 72.59 -20.68 14.47
CA LYS A 404 73.38 -21.90 14.23
C LYS A 404 72.97 -22.57 12.91
N SER A 405 71.67 -22.66 12.60
CA SER A 405 71.17 -23.25 11.35
C SER A 405 71.39 -22.34 10.12
N ILE A 406 71.22 -21.01 10.24
CA ILE A 406 71.56 -20.05 9.19
C ILE A 406 73.06 -20.11 8.84
N LYS A 407 73.96 -20.18 9.84
CA LYS A 407 75.41 -20.35 9.60
C LYS A 407 75.72 -21.67 8.88
N ARG A 408 75.07 -22.78 9.27
CA ARG A 408 75.18 -24.09 8.57
C ARG A 408 74.68 -24.02 7.12
N TRP A 409 73.59 -23.30 6.85
CA TRP A 409 73.12 -23.09 5.48
C TRP A 409 74.12 -22.27 4.63
N LYS A 410 74.60 -21.13 5.15
CA LYS A 410 75.55 -20.26 4.42
C LYS A 410 76.85 -20.99 4.07
N LYS A 411 77.37 -21.87 4.95
CA LYS A 411 78.52 -22.74 4.65
C LYS A 411 78.20 -23.72 3.50
N ARG A 412 77.12 -24.50 3.61
CA ARG A 412 76.64 -25.44 2.56
C ARG A 412 76.45 -24.74 1.20
N HIS A 413 75.95 -23.50 1.19
CA HIS A 413 75.75 -22.71 -0.03
C HIS A 413 77.08 -22.24 -0.65
N GLY A 414 77.99 -21.69 0.15
CA GLY A 414 79.31 -21.24 -0.31
C GLY A 414 80.17 -22.35 -0.91
N GLU A 415 80.10 -23.56 -0.34
CA GLU A 415 80.77 -24.76 -0.86
C GLU A 415 80.21 -25.15 -2.24
N LYS A 416 78.89 -25.26 -2.39
CA LYS A 416 78.24 -25.57 -3.68
C LYS A 416 78.48 -24.52 -4.76
N MET A 417 78.55 -23.24 -4.40
CA MET A 417 78.84 -22.18 -5.37
C MET A 417 80.31 -22.23 -5.84
N ARG A 418 81.25 -22.61 -4.97
CA ARG A 418 82.64 -22.91 -5.38
C ARG A 418 82.70 -24.11 -6.33
N GLU A 419 81.97 -25.19 -6.04
CA GLU A 419 81.89 -26.36 -6.92
C GLU A 419 81.30 -26.01 -8.31
N LYS A 420 80.20 -25.25 -8.35
CA LYS A 420 79.60 -24.75 -9.61
C LYS A 420 80.61 -23.91 -10.41
N LEU A 421 81.31 -22.97 -9.77
CA LEU A 421 82.35 -22.15 -10.42
C LEU A 421 83.51 -23.00 -10.95
N ILE A 422 84.00 -23.97 -10.17
CA ILE A 422 85.05 -24.91 -10.61
C ILE A 422 84.58 -25.74 -11.82
N LYS A 423 83.30 -26.18 -11.84
CA LYS A 423 82.73 -26.90 -12.98
C LYS A 423 82.65 -26.01 -14.23
N ILE A 424 82.17 -24.78 -14.11
CA ILE A 424 82.11 -23.81 -15.22
C ILE A 424 83.53 -23.51 -15.75
N ILE A 425 84.52 -23.35 -14.88
CA ILE A 425 85.93 -23.15 -15.29
C ILE A 425 86.48 -24.39 -16.01
N LYS A 426 86.17 -25.60 -15.55
CA LYS A 426 86.54 -26.86 -16.24
C LYS A 426 85.87 -26.96 -17.62
N GLU A 427 84.57 -26.68 -17.72
CA GLU A 427 83.83 -26.67 -18.99
C GLU A 427 84.36 -25.61 -19.96
N TYR A 428 84.71 -24.41 -19.49
CA TYR A 428 85.32 -23.36 -20.31
C TYR A 428 86.73 -23.75 -20.80
N ARG A 429 87.55 -24.37 -19.94
CA ARG A 429 88.87 -24.92 -20.32
C ARG A 429 88.73 -26.03 -21.38
N ASN A 430 87.77 -26.94 -21.22
CA ASN A 430 87.52 -28.00 -22.19
C ASN A 430 86.98 -27.46 -23.52
N LYS A 431 86.12 -26.42 -23.49
CA LYS A 431 85.65 -25.70 -24.69
C LYS A 431 86.75 -24.88 -25.39
N ARG A 432 87.82 -24.49 -24.69
CA ARG A 432 89.03 -23.92 -25.32
C ARG A 432 89.96 -24.97 -25.92
N LYS A 433 90.11 -26.15 -25.30
CA LYS A 433 90.90 -27.25 -25.90
C LYS A 433 90.32 -27.71 -27.24
N ARG A 434 89.01 -27.93 -27.31
CA ARG A 434 88.26 -28.26 -28.56
C ARG A 434 88.09 -27.09 -29.56
N LYS A 435 89.05 -26.16 -29.56
CA LYS A 435 89.20 -25.01 -30.48
C LYS A 435 90.68 -24.75 -30.82
N LEU A 436 91.53 -25.72 -30.54
CA LEU A 436 93.00 -25.69 -30.61
C LEU A 436 93.50 -27.11 -30.99
N GLU A 437 92.70 -28.13 -30.68
CA GLU A 437 92.37 -29.25 -31.59
C GLU A 437 91.37 -28.77 -32.66
#